data_AF-A0AAN9JIR1-F1
#
_entry.id   AF-A0AAN9JIR1-F1
#
_cell.length_a   1.000
_cell.length_b   1.000
_cell.length_c   1.000
_cell.angle_alpha   90.00
_cell.angle_beta   90.00
_cell.angle_gamma   90.00
#
_symmetry.space_group_name_H-M   'P 1'
#
loop_
_entity.id
_entity.type
_entity.pdbx_description
1 polymer ?
#
loop_
_entity_poly.entity_id
_entity_poly.type
_entity_poly.pdbx_seq_one_letter_code
_entity_poly.pdbx_strand_id
1 'polypeptide(L)' 'MPYLQDGRPVDMVLNPLGVPSRMNVGQIFECSLGLAGGLLDRHSRIAPFDERYEQEASRKLVFSELYEAREMPTSNRKMS' A
#
# COMPACT_ATOMS: atom_id res chain seq x y z
N MET A 1 18.33 -2.68 11.86
CA MET A 1 16.98 -2.58 11.27
C MET A 1 16.52 -3.97 10.86
N PRO A 2 15.21 -4.28 10.87
CA PRO A 2 14.69 -5.52 10.31
C PRO A 2 15.04 -5.67 8.83
N TYR A 3 15.10 -6.91 8.35
CA TYR A 3 15.40 -7.25 6.96
C TYR A 3 14.29 -8.14 6.38
N LEU A 4 14.05 -7.99 5.08
CA LEU A 4 13.14 -8.84 4.32
C LEU A 4 13.81 -10.20 3.99
N GLN A 5 13.03 -11.18 3.52
CA GLN A 5 13.53 -12.52 3.16
C GLN A 5 14.59 -12.50 2.05
N ASP A 6 14.63 -11.44 1.24
CA ASP A 6 15.61 -11.20 0.18
C ASP A 6 16.87 -10.45 0.68
N GLY A 7 16.97 -10.18 1.99
CA GLY A 7 18.11 -9.49 2.61
C GLY A 7 18.03 -7.96 2.55
N ARG A 8 17.01 -7.37 1.92
CA ARG A 8 16.87 -5.91 1.90
C ARG A 8 16.51 -5.35 3.29
N PRO A 9 17.19 -4.29 3.76
CA PRO A 9 16.84 -3.62 5.00
C PRO A 9 15.51 -2.87 4.87
N VAL A 10 14.77 -2.78 5.97
CA VAL A 10 13.58 -1.92 6.07
C VAL A 10 14.01 -0.46 6.33
N ASP A 11 13.44 0.48 5.59
CA ASP A 11 13.75 1.92 5.72
C ASP A 11 13.15 2.55 7.00
N MET A 12 11.92 2.17 7.35
CA MET A 12 11.20 2.76 8.49
C MET A 12 10.30 1.73 9.19
N VAL A 13 10.27 1.77 10.52
CA VAL A 13 9.41 0.90 11.34
C VAL A 13 8.39 1.76 12.07
N LEU A 14 7.11 1.56 11.77
CA LEU A 14 6.00 2.25 12.43
C LEU A 14 5.50 1.44 13.63
N ASN A 15 5.22 2.11 14.75
CA ASN A 15 4.62 1.48 15.92
C ASN A 15 3.11 1.23 15.70
N PRO A 16 2.64 -0.03 15.72
CA PRO A 16 1.23 -0.35 15.47
C PRO A 16 0.26 0.28 16.49
N LEU A 17 0.69 0.57 17.72
CA LEU A 17 -0.18 1.18 18.74
C LEU A 17 -0.49 2.66 18.46
N GLY A 18 0.34 3.31 17.63
CA GLY A 18 0.17 4.72 17.28
C GLY A 18 -0.92 4.98 16.25
N VAL A 19 -1.39 3.95 15.55
CA VAL A 19 -2.34 4.08 14.43
C VAL A 19 -3.80 4.11 14.90
N PRO A 20 -4.29 3.18 15.73
CA PRO A 20 -5.66 3.23 16.25
C PRO A 20 -5.89 4.43 17.19
N SER A 21 -4.88 4.78 17.98
CA SER A 21 -4.98 5.87 18.97
C SER A 21 -5.14 7.27 18.35
N ARG A 22 -4.65 7.47 17.12
CA ARG A 22 -4.76 8.74 16.39
C ARG A 22 -5.77 8.70 15.25
N MET A 23 -6.50 7.59 15.10
CA MET A 23 -7.44 7.37 13.99
C MET A 23 -6.81 7.58 12.60
N ASN A 24 -5.52 7.25 12.43
CA ASN A 24 -4.81 7.51 11.19
C ASN A 24 -4.85 6.33 10.21
N VAL A 25 -6.08 5.92 9.83
CA VAL A 25 -6.28 4.81 8.87
C VAL A 25 -5.70 5.12 7.49
N GLY A 26 -5.61 6.40 7.13
CA GLY A 26 -5.01 6.85 5.87
C GLY A 26 -3.57 6.38 5.68
N GLN A 27 -2.76 6.33 6.76
CA GLN A 27 -1.40 5.80 6.69
C GLN A 27 -1.34 4.32 6.29
N ILE A 28 -2.32 3.52 6.73
CA ILE A 28 -2.40 2.11 6.34
C ILE A 28 -2.73 2.01 4.85
N PHE A 29 -3.69 2.80 4.38
CA PHE A 29 -4.08 2.84 2.97
C PHE A 29 -2.95 3.32 2.06
N GLU A 30 -2.22 4.37 2.47
CA GLU A 30 -1.06 4.89 1.73
C GLU A 30 0.05 3.84 1.62
N CYS A 31 0.43 3.21 2.74
CA CYS A 31 1.45 2.17 2.75
C CYS A 31 1.06 0.96 1.87
N SER A 32 -0.21 0.54 1.97
CA SER A 32 -0.73 -0.58 1.18
C SER A 32 -0.78 -0.27 -0.32
N LEU A 33 -1.24 0.93 -0.68
CA LEU A 33 -1.28 1.37 -2.07
C LEU A 33 0.12 1.59 -2.64
N GLY A 34 1.05 2.12 -1.84
CA GLY A 34 2.46 2.26 -2.20
C GLY A 34 3.12 0.90 -2.47
N LEU A 35 2.82 -0.11 -1.66
CA LEU A 35 3.26 -1.48 -1.91
C LEU A 35 2.71 -2.04 -3.23
N ALA A 36 1.40 -1.91 -3.47
CA ALA A 36 0.78 -2.35 -4.72
C ALA A 36 1.36 -1.60 -5.94
N GLY A 37 1.48 -0.27 -5.86
CA GLY A 37 2.05 0.56 -6.91
C GLY A 37 3.51 0.23 -7.21
N GLY A 38 4.31 -0.10 -6.19
CA GLY A 38 5.69 -0.56 -6.39
C GLY A 38 5.81 -1.93 -7.05
N LEU A 39 4.79 -2.79 -6.92
CA LEU A 39 4.73 -4.09 -7.60
C LEU A 39 4.19 -3.98 -9.03
N LEU A 40 3.25 -3.06 -9.26
CA LEU A 40 2.59 -2.83 -10.54
C LEU A 40 3.28 -1.77 -11.42
N ASP A 41 4.35 -1.15 -10.91
CA ASP A 41 5.01 0.03 -11.50
C ASP A 41 4.04 1.18 -11.83
N ARG A 42 3.17 1.50 -10.85
CA ARG A 42 2.07 2.46 -11.00
C ARG A 42 2.09 3.55 -9.94
N HIS A 43 1.81 4.77 -10.38
CA HIS A 43 1.59 5.91 -9.50
C HIS A 43 0.12 6.29 -9.44
N SER A 44 -0.43 6.30 -8.23
CA SER A 44 -1.83 6.63 -7.98
C SER A 44 -1.96 8.01 -7.37
N ARG A 45 -2.91 8.80 -7.88
CA ARG A 45 -3.32 10.09 -7.30
C ARG A 45 -4.72 9.93 -6.71
N ILE A 46 -4.85 10.20 -5.42
CA ILE A 46 -6.14 10.14 -4.71
C ILE A 46 -6.67 11.56 -4.51
N ALA A 47 -7.94 11.77 -4.84
CA ALA A 47 -8.62 13.02 -4.57
C ALA A 47 -8.93 13.13 -3.05
N PRO A 48 -8.70 14.28 -2.41
CA PRO A 48 -9.09 14.47 -1.02
C PRO A 48 -10.61 14.32 -0.85
N PHE A 49 -11.02 13.60 0.21
CA PHE A 49 -12.43 13.36 0.55
C PHE A 49 -13.23 12.70 -0.59
N ASP A 50 -12.64 11.67 -1.20
CA ASP A 50 -13.24 10.79 -2.20
C ASP A 50 -14.54 10.12 -1.73
N GLU A 51 -14.65 9.84 -0.42
CA GLU A 51 -15.86 9.26 0.20
C GLU A 51 -17.14 10.09 0.00
N ARG A 52 -17.02 11.37 -0.36
CA ARG A 52 -18.17 12.21 -0.72
C ARG A 52 -18.89 11.76 -2.00
N TYR A 53 -18.16 11.08 -2.89
CA TYR A 53 -18.68 10.63 -4.18
C TYR A 53 -19.09 9.16 -4.13
N GLU A 54 -18.39 8.34 -3.34
CA GLU A 54 -18.69 6.93 -3.19
C GLU A 54 -18.30 6.42 -1.79
N GLN A 55 -19.21 5.69 -1.14
CA GLN A 55 -18.89 5.06 0.15
C GLN A 55 -17.75 4.05 0.00
N GLU A 56 -16.81 4.12 0.95
CA GLU A 56 -15.61 3.28 1.01
C GLU A 56 -14.71 3.37 -0.25
N ALA A 57 -14.73 4.49 -0.98
CA ALA A 57 -13.96 4.69 -2.20
C ALA A 57 -12.47 4.34 -2.03
N SER A 58 -11.82 4.90 -1.01
CA SER A 58 -10.42 4.63 -0.67
C SER A 58 -10.16 3.15 -0.42
N ARG A 59 -11.08 2.47 0.30
CA ARG A 59 -10.95 1.03 0.58
C ARG A 59 -11.05 0.25 -0.72
N LYS A 60 -12.09 0.46 -1.53
CA LYS A 60 -12.28 -0.25 -2.81
C LYS A 60 -11.08 -0.11 -3.72
N LEU A 61 -10.56 1.12 -3.87
CA LEU A 61 -9.37 1.41 -4.67
C LEU A 61 -8.16 0.60 -4.19
N VAL A 62 -7.81 0.72 -2.90
CA VAL A 62 -6.63 0.06 -2.32
C VAL A 62 -6.73 -1.46 -2.44
N PHE A 63 -7.88 -2.04 -2.12
CA PHE A 63 -8.08 -3.49 -2.20
C PHE A 63 -8.05 -4.00 -3.64
N SER A 64 -8.57 -3.23 -4.60
CA SER A 64 -8.50 -3.59 -6.02
C SER A 64 -7.05 -3.66 -6.51
N GLU A 65 -6.24 -2.63 -6.24
CA GLU A 65 -4.84 -2.58 -6.65
C GLU A 65 -4.01 -3.68 -5.96
N LEU A 66 -4.27 -3.96 -4.68
CA LEU A 66 -3.63 -5.08 -3.99
C LEU A 66 -4.00 -6.45 -4.59
N TYR A 67 -5.25 -6.62 -5.01
CA TYR A 67 -5.70 -7.86 -5.63
C TYR A 67 -5.03 -8.06 -6.99
N GLU A 68 -4.93 -7.00 -7.79
CA GLU A 68 -4.21 -7.04 -9.06
C GLU A 68 -2.71 -7.33 -8.85
N ALA A 69 -2.08 -6.66 -7.87
CA ALA A 69 -0.68 -6.90 -7.52
C ALA A 69 -0.43 -8.33 -7.01
N ARG A 70 -1.42 -8.96 -6.38
CA ARG A 70 -1.34 -10.36 -5.93
C ARG A 70 -1.35 -11.33 -7.12
N GLU A 71 -2.15 -11.06 -8.14
CA GLU A 71 -2.29 -11.95 -9.30
C GLU A 71 -1.08 -11.84 -10.26
N MET A 72 -0.24 -10.82 -10.12
CA MET A 72 1.01 -10.74 -10.88
C MET A 72 1.97 -11.88 -10.51
N PRO A 73 2.36 -12.74 -11.47
CA PRO A 73 3.30 -13.82 -11.21
C PRO A 73 4.68 -13.25 -10.85
N THR A 74 5.27 -13.83 -9.82
CA THR A 74 6.59 -13.51 -9.25
C THR A 74 7.77 -13.67 -10.24
N SER A 75 7.48 -14.06 -11.49
CA SER A 75 8.44 -14.23 -12.58
C SER A 75 8.94 -12.90 -13.17
N ASN A 76 8.23 -11.77 -13.01
CA ASN A 76 8.69 -10.45 -13.50
C ASN A 76 9.68 -9.74 -12.55
N ARG A 77 10.12 -10.40 -11.47
CA ARG A 77 11.02 -9.84 -10.44
C ARG A 77 12.47 -9.56 -10.91
N LYS A 78 12.82 -9.79 -12.17
CA LYS A 78 14.17 -9.55 -12.72
C LYS A 78 14.13 -8.60 -13.91
N MET A 79 13.82 -7.33 -13.69
CA MET A 79 14.30 -6.25 -14.57
C MET A 79 14.05 -4.90 -13.91
N SER A 80 14.94 -4.51 -13.00
CA SER A 80 15.53 -3.17 -12.95
C SER A 80 16.74 -3.17 -12.03
#